data_AF-A0A1F8U0X5-F1
#
_entry.id   AF-A0A1F8U0X5-F1
#
_cell.length_a   1.000
_cell.length_b   1.000
_cell.length_c   1.000
_cell.angle_alpha   90.00
_cell.angle_beta   90.00
_cell.angle_gamma   90.00
#
_symmetry.space_group_name_H-M   'P 1'
#
loop_
_entity.id
_entity.type
_entity.pdbx_description
1 polymer ?
#
loop_
_entity_poly.entity_id
_entity_poly.type
_entity_poly.pdbx_seq_one_letter_code
_entity_poly.pdbx_strand_id
1 'polypeptide(L)'
;MLKLIRYIHQNPVRAGMASKVENYKWSSDIYYRKNIKSFINKEVILKMLDICTTAATEKYKEFMEEKEDTDYSKLNAIGDEAYRILCESKKEVKQRKRLDEILFDMGMDLTEYNQIKAGSRKRILTKYNEAKICPPLL
;
A
#
# COMPACT_ATOMS: atom_id res chain seq x y z
N MET A 1 -17.69 8.59 2.35
CA MET A 1 -17.97 7.21 1.91
C MET A 1 -18.18 7.11 0.39
N LEU A 2 -19.18 7.77 -0.20
CA LEU A 2 -19.46 7.68 -1.65
C LEU A 2 -18.24 7.99 -2.54
N LYS A 3 -17.54 9.11 -2.25
CA LYS A 3 -16.32 9.49 -2.97
C LYS A 3 -15.23 8.41 -2.96
N LEU A 4 -15.05 7.70 -1.85
CA LEU A 4 -14.08 6.61 -1.76
C LEU A 4 -14.41 5.46 -2.73
N ILE A 5 -15.68 5.13 -2.89
CA ILE A 5 -16.10 4.09 -3.83
C ILE A 5 -15.83 4.52 -5.26
N ARG A 6 -16.13 5.78 -5.62
CA ARG A 6 -15.76 6.32 -6.93
C ARG A 6 -14.26 6.29 -7.17
N TYR A 7 -13.48 6.74 -6.20
CA TYR A 7 -12.02 6.71 -6.28
C TYR A 7 -11.50 5.31 -6.58
N ILE A 8 -11.95 4.30 -5.84
CA ILE A 8 -11.54 2.90 -6.04
C ILE A 8 -11.93 2.41 -7.44
N HIS A 9 -13.16 2.68 -7.89
CA HIS A 9 -13.66 2.19 -9.17
C HIS A 9 -13.12 2.95 -10.39
N GLN A 10 -12.69 4.21 -10.23
CA GLN A 10 -12.05 4.99 -11.28
C GLN A 10 -10.53 4.73 -11.38
N ASN A 11 -9.90 4.08 -10.38
CA ASN A 11 -8.46 3.78 -10.43
C ASN A 11 -8.00 3.03 -11.69
N PRO A 12 -8.69 1.98 -12.18
CA PRO A 12 -8.31 1.30 -13.42
C PRO A 12 -8.34 2.22 -14.64
N VAL A 13 -9.25 3.19 -14.67
CA VAL A 13 -9.34 4.19 -15.74
C VAL A 13 -8.18 5.18 -15.63
N ARG A 14 -7.90 5.68 -14.42
CA ARG A 14 -6.77 6.58 -14.14
C ARG A 14 -5.42 5.93 -14.47
N ALA A 15 -5.30 4.63 -14.27
CA ALA A 15 -4.11 3.84 -14.60
C ALA A 15 -4.02 3.46 -16.09
N GLY A 16 -4.99 3.85 -16.93
CA GLY A 16 -5.01 3.50 -18.35
C GLY A 16 -5.31 2.02 -18.65
N MET A 17 -5.76 1.25 -17.66
CA MET A 17 -6.09 -0.17 -17.81
C MET A 17 -7.48 -0.40 -18.42
N ALA A 18 -8.38 0.60 -18.34
CA ALA A 18 -9.71 0.54 -18.91
C ALA A 18 -10.13 1.93 -19.42
N SER A 19 -10.92 1.99 -20.49
CA SER A 19 -11.45 3.25 -21.03
C SER A 19 -12.62 3.81 -20.21
N LYS A 20 -13.34 2.95 -19.48
CA LYS A 20 -14.45 3.30 -18.60
C LYS A 20 -14.46 2.38 -17.38
N VAL A 21 -15.09 2.82 -16.30
CA VAL A 21 -15.22 2.03 -15.06
C VAL A 21 -15.87 0.67 -15.32
N GLU A 22 -16.98 0.65 -16.07
CA GLU A 22 -17.74 -0.56 -16.39
C GLU A 22 -16.98 -1.59 -17.23
N ASN A 23 -15.90 -1.17 -17.91
CA ASN A 23 -15.07 -2.06 -18.73
C ASN A 23 -14.09 -2.89 -17.88
N TYR A 24 -13.86 -2.49 -16.63
CA TYR A 24 -12.92 -3.18 -15.74
C TYR A 24 -13.61 -4.27 -14.90
N LYS A 25 -13.50 -5.51 -15.39
CA LYS A 25 -14.17 -6.70 -14.81
C LYS A 25 -13.69 -7.09 -13.41
N TRP A 26 -12.50 -6.67 -13.01
CA TRP A 26 -11.87 -7.04 -11.74
C TRP A 26 -12.20 -6.05 -10.62
N SER A 27 -13.47 -5.67 -10.51
CA SER A 27 -13.95 -4.77 -9.48
C SER A 27 -15.37 -5.10 -9.05
N SER A 28 -15.80 -4.54 -7.92
CA SER A 28 -17.16 -4.69 -7.43
C SER A 28 -18.19 -3.80 -8.14
N ASP A 29 -17.79 -2.94 -9.08
CA ASP A 29 -18.68 -1.97 -9.77
C ASP A 29 -19.91 -2.64 -10.41
N ILE A 30 -19.72 -3.82 -11.02
CA ILE A 30 -20.79 -4.56 -11.69
C ILE A 30 -21.95 -4.91 -10.75
N TYR A 31 -21.66 -5.18 -9.47
CA TYR A 31 -22.70 -5.52 -8.49
C TYR A 31 -23.59 -4.33 -8.15
N TYR A 32 -23.03 -3.11 -8.19
CA TYR A 32 -23.79 -1.88 -8.02
C TYR A 32 -24.59 -1.56 -9.28
N ARG A 33 -23.94 -1.51 -10.46
CA ARG A 33 -24.58 -1.14 -11.74
C ARG A 33 -25.74 -2.04 -12.14
N LYS A 34 -25.67 -3.33 -11.80
CA LYS A 34 -26.70 -4.34 -12.14
C LYS A 34 -27.56 -4.75 -10.94
N ASN A 35 -27.32 -4.17 -9.77
CA ASN A 35 -27.97 -4.53 -8.52
C ASN A 35 -27.96 -6.07 -8.24
N ILE A 36 -26.85 -6.76 -8.54
CA ILE A 36 -26.74 -8.21 -8.40
C ILE A 36 -26.56 -8.59 -6.92
N LYS A 37 -27.36 -9.51 -6.38
CA LYS A 37 -27.15 -10.08 -5.04
C LYS A 37 -25.83 -10.87 -5.01
N SER A 38 -24.96 -10.57 -4.04
CA SER A 38 -23.67 -11.23 -3.85
C SER A 38 -23.20 -11.10 -2.40
N PHE A 39 -21.96 -11.51 -2.12
CA PHE A 39 -21.32 -11.36 -0.81
C PHE A 39 -21.01 -9.89 -0.44
N ILE A 40 -21.23 -8.93 -1.36
CA ILE A 40 -20.93 -7.51 -1.15
C ILE A 40 -22.15 -6.78 -0.61
N ASN A 41 -21.96 -6.03 0.49
CA ASN A 41 -22.99 -5.15 1.03
C ASN A 41 -23.05 -3.81 0.27
N LYS A 42 -23.80 -3.81 -0.83
CA LYS A 42 -24.05 -2.62 -1.65
C LYS A 42 -25.23 -1.77 -1.17
N GLU A 43 -26.09 -2.31 -0.32
CA GLU A 43 -27.35 -1.65 0.08
C GLU A 43 -27.11 -0.33 0.79
N VAL A 44 -26.11 -0.27 1.67
CA VAL A 44 -25.76 0.96 2.41
C VAL A 44 -25.46 2.10 1.43
N ILE A 45 -24.71 1.80 0.38
CA ILE A 45 -24.28 2.77 -0.63
C ILE A 45 -25.44 3.15 -1.55
N LEU A 46 -26.21 2.18 -2.03
CA LEU A 46 -27.37 2.46 -2.88
C LEU A 46 -28.43 3.27 -2.13
N LYS A 47 -28.70 2.95 -0.85
CA LYS A 47 -29.62 3.70 0.02
C LYS A 47 -29.16 5.13 0.31
N MET A 48 -27.85 5.40 0.28
CA MET A 48 -27.32 6.77 0.36
C MET A 48 -27.62 7.60 -0.89
N LEU A 49 -27.86 6.96 -2.05
CA LEU A 49 -28.16 7.64 -3.31
C LEU A 49 -29.68 7.80 -3.53
N ASP A 50 -30.45 6.77 -3.22
CA ASP A 50 -31.92 6.80 -3.26
C ASP A 50 -32.53 5.67 -2.41
N ILE A 51 -33.77 5.89 -1.95
CA ILE A 51 -34.57 4.86 -1.27
C ILE A 51 -35.09 3.83 -2.28
N CYS A 52 -35.43 4.28 -3.49
CA CYS A 52 -35.87 3.43 -4.59
C CYS A 52 -34.67 2.78 -5.27
N THR A 53 -34.59 1.45 -5.23
CA THR A 53 -33.44 0.67 -5.70
C THR A 53 -33.10 0.92 -7.18
N THR A 54 -34.10 1.08 -8.04
CA THR A 54 -33.89 1.36 -9.47
C THR A 54 -33.29 2.75 -9.66
N ALA A 55 -33.85 3.76 -9.01
CA ALA A 55 -33.32 5.12 -9.03
C ALA A 55 -31.91 5.20 -8.44
N ALA A 56 -31.63 4.48 -7.34
CA ALA A 56 -30.31 4.40 -6.73
C ALA A 56 -29.26 3.82 -7.69
N THR A 57 -29.65 2.82 -8.50
CA THR A 57 -28.76 2.19 -9.47
C THR A 57 -28.42 3.14 -10.62
N GLU A 58 -29.38 3.91 -11.12
CA GLU A 58 -29.12 4.93 -12.15
C GLU A 58 -28.25 6.07 -11.61
N LYS A 59 -28.58 6.60 -10.42
CA LYS A 59 -27.75 7.59 -9.74
C LYS A 59 -26.33 7.10 -9.48
N TYR A 60 -26.14 5.81 -9.19
CA TYR A 60 -24.81 5.23 -9.03
C TYR A 60 -24.02 5.29 -10.34
N LYS A 61 -24.64 4.98 -11.48
CA LYS A 61 -23.98 5.07 -12.80
C LYS A 61 -23.60 6.52 -13.10
N GLU A 62 -24.52 7.46 -12.92
CA GLU A 62 -24.26 8.89 -13.09
C GLU A 62 -23.10 9.35 -12.21
N PHE A 63 -23.13 8.97 -10.93
CA PHE A 63 -22.08 9.28 -9.96
C PHE A 63 -20.70 8.74 -10.37
N MET A 64 -20.64 7.58 -11.05
CA MET A 64 -19.39 7.00 -11.56
C MET A 64 -18.82 7.69 -12.80
N GLU A 65 -19.65 8.36 -13.59
CA GLU A 65 -19.23 9.13 -14.76
C GLU A 65 -18.73 10.54 -14.41
N GLU A 66 -19.05 11.04 -13.20
CA GLU A 66 -18.51 12.30 -12.71
C GLU A 66 -16.97 12.26 -12.60
N LYS A 67 -16.31 13.31 -13.11
CA LYS A 67 -14.87 13.47 -12.95
C LYS A 67 -14.51 13.67 -11.48
N GLU A 68 -13.63 12.84 -10.96
CA GLU A 68 -13.04 13.02 -9.65
C GLU A 68 -11.63 13.62 -9.75
N ASP A 69 -11.52 14.92 -9.47
CA ASP A 69 -10.25 15.66 -9.55
C ASP A 69 -9.69 16.02 -8.15
N THR A 70 -10.16 15.30 -7.12
CA THR A 70 -9.73 15.55 -5.74
C THR A 70 -8.34 14.96 -5.51
N ASP A 71 -7.39 15.82 -5.17
CA ASP A 71 -6.04 15.42 -4.77
C ASP A 71 -6.04 14.96 -3.31
N TYR A 72 -6.28 13.66 -3.11
CA TYR A 72 -6.29 13.05 -1.77
C TYR A 72 -4.92 13.05 -1.08
N SER A 73 -3.82 13.35 -1.79
CA SER A 73 -2.48 13.41 -1.18
C SER A 73 -2.26 14.65 -0.30
N LYS A 74 -3.10 15.69 -0.47
CA LYS A 74 -3.02 16.96 0.25
C LYS A 74 -4.00 17.06 1.42
N LEU A 75 -4.85 16.05 1.60
CA LEU A 75 -5.76 16.03 2.74
C LEU A 75 -4.99 15.52 3.96
N ASN A 76 -5.07 16.27 5.06
CA ASN A 76 -4.61 15.79 6.35
C ASN A 76 -5.37 14.49 6.66
N ALA A 77 -4.66 13.37 6.73
CA ALA A 77 -5.28 12.11 7.05
C ALA A 77 -5.81 12.17 8.50
N ILE A 78 -6.93 11.50 8.71
CA ILE A 78 -7.45 11.31 10.07
C ILE A 78 -6.40 10.52 10.84
N GLY A 79 -5.84 11.14 11.88
CA GLY A 79 -4.77 10.55 12.68
C GLY A 79 -3.35 10.94 12.25
N ASP A 80 -3.16 11.86 11.31
CA ASP A 80 -1.82 12.38 10.97
C ASP A 80 -1.08 12.93 12.20
N GLU A 81 -1.81 13.63 13.08
CA GLU A 81 -1.26 14.11 14.35
C GLU A 81 -0.82 12.95 15.25
N ALA A 82 -1.68 11.94 15.41
CA ALA A 82 -1.40 10.77 16.22
C ALA A 82 -0.24 9.93 15.63
N TYR A 83 -0.17 9.83 14.30
CA TYR A 83 0.90 9.16 13.57
C TYR A 83 2.21 9.94 13.71
N ARG A 84 2.18 11.28 13.62
CA ARG A 84 3.34 12.13 13.85
C ARG A 84 3.87 11.96 15.27
N ILE A 85 3.00 12.02 16.28
CA ILE A 85 3.36 11.77 17.69
C ILE A 85 3.93 10.35 17.88
N LEU A 86 3.35 9.32 17.23
CA LEU A 86 3.87 7.95 17.25
C LEU A 86 5.27 7.85 16.62
N CYS A 87 5.52 8.53 15.51
CA CYS A 87 6.83 8.57 14.86
C CYS A 87 7.85 9.34 15.71
N GLU A 88 7.46 10.44 16.34
CA GLU A 88 8.33 11.25 17.20
C GLU A 88 8.69 10.55 18.50
N SER A 89 7.74 9.87 19.14
CA SER A 89 8.00 9.06 20.34
C SER A 89 8.92 7.85 20.09
N LYS A 90 9.05 7.39 18.84
CA LYS A 90 10.01 6.34 18.43
C LYS A 90 11.40 6.87 18.08
N LYS A 91 11.68 8.17 18.26
CA LYS A 91 13.00 8.76 17.97
C LYS A 91 14.13 8.31 18.89
N GLU A 92 13.88 7.49 19.90
CA GLU A 92 14.93 6.63 20.46
C GLU A 92 15.28 5.49 19.48
N VAL A 93 15.75 5.88 18.30
CA VAL A 93 16.34 4.94 17.34
C VAL A 93 17.72 4.61 17.89
N LYS A 94 17.86 3.44 18.54
CA LYS A 94 19.19 2.83 18.69
C LYS A 94 19.81 2.81 17.30
N GLN A 95 20.84 3.63 17.08
CA GLN A 95 21.60 3.64 15.84
C GLN A 95 22.07 2.21 15.57
N ARG A 96 21.52 1.58 14.52
CA ARG A 96 21.96 0.26 14.12
C ARG A 96 23.37 0.41 13.58
N LYS A 97 24.30 -0.39 14.10
CA LYS A 97 25.65 -0.48 13.56
C LYS A 97 25.58 -0.72 12.05
N ARG A 98 26.45 -0.04 11.31
CA ARG A 98 26.57 -0.28 9.88
C ARG A 98 27.10 -1.69 9.63
N LEU A 99 26.81 -2.25 8.47
CA LEU A 99 27.19 -3.62 8.16
C LEU A 99 28.72 -3.83 8.27
N ASP A 100 29.52 -2.87 7.81
CA ASP A 100 30.98 -2.91 7.97
C ASP A 100 31.41 -2.96 9.43
N GLU A 101 30.80 -2.17 10.31
CA GLU A 101 31.06 -2.22 11.76
C GLU A 101 30.75 -3.60 12.36
N ILE A 102 29.62 -4.19 11.97
CA ILE A 102 29.22 -5.55 12.37
C ILE A 102 30.25 -6.58 11.89
N LEU A 103 30.75 -6.44 10.66
CA LEU A 103 31.74 -7.35 10.09
C LEU A 103 33.10 -7.24 10.79
N PHE A 104 33.54 -6.02 11.13
CA PHE A 104 34.79 -5.80 11.88
C PHE A 104 34.70 -6.28 13.33
N ASP A 105 33.57 -6.09 14.02
CA ASP A 105 33.35 -6.61 15.38
C ASP A 105 33.43 -8.14 15.44
N MET A 106 33.11 -8.84 14.35
CA MET A 106 33.29 -10.30 14.21
C MET A 106 34.73 -10.72 13.87
N GLY A 107 35.69 -9.78 13.90
CA GLY A 107 37.11 -10.05 13.65
C GLY A 107 37.44 -10.32 12.18
N MET A 108 36.66 -9.77 11.24
CA MET A 108 36.94 -9.89 9.81
C MET A 108 38.19 -9.09 9.42
N ASP A 109 39.07 -9.71 8.64
CA ASP A 109 40.22 -9.01 8.06
C ASP A 109 39.87 -8.29 6.74
N LEU A 110 40.72 -7.35 6.31
CA LEU A 110 40.49 -6.53 5.11
C LEU A 110 40.45 -7.37 3.81
N THR A 111 41.14 -8.51 3.79
CA THR A 111 41.18 -9.42 2.64
C THR A 111 39.85 -10.16 2.51
N GLU A 112 39.31 -10.65 3.63
CA GLU A 112 37.98 -11.28 3.71
C GLU A 112 36.87 -10.29 3.35
N TYR A 113 36.95 -9.05 3.85
CA TYR A 113 36.03 -7.97 3.51
C TYR A 113 35.97 -7.70 2.00
N ASN A 114 37.13 -7.56 1.37
CA ASN A 114 37.21 -7.33 -0.07
C ASN A 114 36.68 -8.53 -0.88
N GLN A 115 36.94 -9.76 -0.44
CA GLN A 115 36.39 -10.97 -1.08
C GLN A 115 34.86 -11.02 -0.99
N ILE A 116 34.28 -10.61 0.14
CA ILE A 116 32.83 -10.51 0.31
C ILE A 116 32.24 -9.43 -0.59
N LYS A 117 32.88 -8.25 -0.67
CA LYS A 117 32.44 -7.15 -1.54
C LYS A 117 32.50 -7.54 -3.02
N ALA A 118 33.44 -8.41 -3.38
CA ALA A 118 33.55 -9.03 -4.70
C ALA A 118 32.59 -10.21 -4.96
N GLY A 119 31.72 -10.56 -3.99
CA GLY A 119 30.71 -11.63 -4.16
C GLY A 119 31.24 -13.06 -4.01
N SER A 120 32.40 -13.24 -3.36
CA SER A 120 32.99 -14.56 -3.14
C SER A 120 32.10 -15.47 -2.29
N ARG A 121 31.94 -16.74 -2.70
CA ARG A 121 31.13 -17.76 -2.02
C ARG A 121 31.96 -18.79 -1.25
N LYS A 122 33.18 -18.44 -0.84
CA LYS A 122 34.04 -19.34 -0.06
C LYS A 122 33.35 -19.73 1.26
N ARG A 123 33.43 -21.01 1.61
CA ARG A 123 32.82 -21.58 2.84
C ARG A 123 33.28 -20.88 4.12
N ILE A 124 34.51 -20.34 4.15
CA ILE A 124 35.05 -19.61 5.29
C ILE A 124 34.36 -18.26 5.54
N LEU A 125 33.73 -17.68 4.52
CA LEU A 125 33.04 -16.39 4.58
C LEU A 125 31.56 -16.52 4.96
N THR A 126 31.02 -17.74 5.02
CA THR A 126 29.60 -18.01 5.33
C THR A 126 29.21 -17.47 6.70
N LYS A 127 30.11 -17.57 7.70
CA LYS A 127 29.92 -17.04 9.06
C LYS A 127 29.58 -15.54 9.10
N TYR A 128 30.06 -14.77 8.12
CA TYR A 128 29.81 -13.33 8.02
C TYR A 128 28.56 -12.98 7.20
N ASN A 129 28.11 -13.88 6.33
CA ASN A 129 26.93 -13.65 5.49
C ASN A 129 25.62 -13.84 6.24
N GLU A 130 25.60 -14.68 7.28
CA GLU A 130 24.42 -14.88 8.15
C GLU A 130 24.09 -13.59 8.93
N ALA A 131 25.11 -12.90 9.44
CA ALA A 131 24.96 -11.62 10.16
C ALA A 131 24.44 -10.46 9.28
N LYS A 132 24.53 -10.56 7.94
CA LYS A 132 23.92 -9.59 7.01
C LYS A 132 22.41 -9.67 6.98
N ILE A 133 21.87 -10.88 7.15
CA ILE A 133 20.45 -11.19 6.96
C ILE A 133 19.69 -10.92 8.25
N CYS A 134 20.30 -11.20 9.40
CA CYS A 134 19.70 -10.94 10.71
C CYS A 134 20.77 -10.43 11.70
N PRO A 135 20.96 -9.10 11.80
CA PRO A 135 21.86 -8.54 12.79
C PRO A 135 21.37 -8.87 14.21
N PRO A 136 22.25 -9.27 15.15
CA PRO A 136 21.85 -9.44 16.54
C PRO A 136 21.29 -8.12 17.08
N LEU A 137 20.12 -8.18 17.71
CA LEU A 137 19.47 -7.04 18.32
C LEU A 137 20.30 -6.57 19.53
N LEU A 138 20.81 -5.33 19.49
CA LEU A 138 21.36 -4.62 20.64
C LEU A 138 20.29 -3.77 21.32
#